data_AF-W1XUT0-F1
#
_entry.id   AF-W1XUT0-F1
#
_cell.length_a   1.000
_cell.length_b   1.000
_cell.length_c   1.000
_cell.angle_alpha   90.00
_cell.angle_beta   90.00
_cell.angle_gamma   90.00
#
_symmetry.space_group_name_H-M   'P 1'
#
loop_
_entity.id
_entity.type
_entity.pdbx_description
1 polymer ?
#
loop_
_entity_poly.entity_id
_entity_poly.type
_entity_poly.pdbx_seq_one_letter_code
_entity_poly.pdbx_strand_id
1 'polypeptide(L)'
;GGGTGTGAAPIVAECAKEVGALTVGVVTKPFAFEGKRRRAAAEKGIEFLTQKVDTIIVIPNDKLLQVVDKKCSLSDAFRTADDVLRQGIKGISDLIQVPGLINLDFADVKTIMTEQGEALMGIGVGEG
;
A
#
# COMPACT_ATOMS: atom_id res chain seq x y z
N GLY A 1 5.53 -8.16 7.29
CA GLY A 1 6.62 -8.16 8.28
C GLY A 1 6.30 -8.95 9.55
N GLY A 2 5.16 -8.67 10.20
CA GLY A 2 4.65 -9.46 11.33
C GLY A 2 3.99 -10.79 10.92
N GLY A 3 3.49 -11.56 11.87
CA GLY A 3 2.89 -12.88 11.58
C GLY A 3 1.54 -12.81 10.86
N THR A 4 0.56 -12.16 11.48
CA THR A 4 -0.84 -12.16 10.99
C THR A 4 -0.99 -11.47 9.65
N GLY A 5 -0.48 -10.25 9.49
CA GLY A 5 -0.63 -9.52 8.22
C GLY A 5 0.07 -10.21 7.04
N THR A 6 1.25 -10.80 7.28
CA THR A 6 2.01 -11.47 6.21
C THR A 6 1.35 -12.79 5.78
N GLY A 7 0.71 -13.52 6.70
CA GLY A 7 0.08 -14.82 6.42
C GLY A 7 -1.39 -14.75 6.03
N ALA A 8 -2.16 -13.83 6.62
CA ALA A 8 -3.61 -13.74 6.41
C ALA A 8 -4.00 -12.84 5.23
N ALA A 9 -3.22 -11.79 4.93
CA ALA A 9 -3.56 -10.86 3.85
C ALA A 9 -3.71 -11.55 2.48
N PRO A 10 -2.86 -12.51 2.08
CA PRO A 10 -3.04 -13.22 0.81
C PRO A 10 -4.35 -14.02 0.74
N ILE A 11 -4.78 -14.59 1.86
CA ILE A 11 -6.03 -15.37 1.93
C ILE A 11 -7.24 -14.46 1.76
N VAL A 12 -7.24 -13.29 2.43
CA VAL A 12 -8.32 -12.31 2.29
C VAL A 12 -8.37 -11.76 0.86
N ALA A 13 -7.21 -11.48 0.26
CA ALA A 13 -7.11 -11.04 -1.13
C ALA A 13 -7.65 -12.09 -2.10
N GLU A 14 -7.33 -13.36 -1.89
CA GLU A 14 -7.84 -14.47 -2.70
C GLU A 14 -9.38 -14.54 -2.63
N CYS A 15 -9.97 -14.48 -1.43
CA CYS A 15 -11.43 -14.47 -1.29
C CYS A 15 -12.07 -13.25 -1.98
N ALA A 16 -11.46 -12.07 -1.90
CA ALA A 16 -11.96 -10.86 -2.58
C ALA A 16 -11.91 -11.01 -4.11
N LYS A 17 -10.85 -11.62 -4.63
CA LYS A 17 -10.70 -11.88 -6.07
C LYS A 17 -11.67 -12.95 -6.58
N GLU A 18 -11.92 -13.99 -5.80
CA GLU A 18 -12.90 -15.04 -6.11
C GLU A 18 -14.33 -14.52 -6.24
N VAL A 19 -14.70 -13.49 -5.47
CA VAL A 19 -16.02 -12.84 -5.60
C VAL A 19 -16.08 -11.78 -6.72
N GLY A 20 -15.00 -11.62 -7.49
CA GLY A 20 -14.92 -10.70 -8.63
C GLY A 20 -14.69 -9.23 -8.24
N ALA A 21 -14.27 -8.95 -7.00
CA ALA A 21 -13.92 -7.61 -6.58
C ALA A 21 -12.55 -7.19 -7.11
N LEU A 22 -12.41 -5.92 -7.50
CA LEU A 22 -11.10 -5.33 -7.80
C LEU A 22 -10.28 -5.33 -6.51
N THR A 23 -9.20 -6.09 -6.49
CA THR A 23 -8.41 -6.35 -5.28
C THR A 23 -7.10 -5.58 -5.34
N VAL A 24 -6.97 -4.53 -4.53
CA VAL A 24 -5.75 -3.73 -4.41
C VAL A 24 -5.12 -3.95 -3.04
N GLY A 25 -3.90 -4.48 -3.01
CA GLY A 25 -3.14 -4.68 -1.78
C GLY A 25 -2.21 -3.50 -1.49
N VAL A 26 -2.38 -2.81 -0.36
CA VAL A 26 -1.45 -1.76 0.08
C VAL A 26 -0.67 -2.25 1.30
N VAL A 27 0.65 -2.40 1.16
CA VAL A 27 1.50 -3.00 2.20
C VAL A 27 2.80 -2.23 2.40
N THR A 28 3.30 -2.23 3.64
CA THR A 28 4.58 -1.60 3.99
C THR A 28 5.70 -2.62 4.16
N LYS A 29 6.89 -2.34 3.61
CA LYS A 29 8.12 -3.05 3.98
C LYS A 29 8.62 -2.53 5.33
N PRO A 30 9.04 -3.41 6.25
CA PRO A 30 9.49 -3.01 7.58
C PRO A 30 10.77 -2.18 7.51
N PHE A 31 10.99 -1.34 8.53
CA PHE A 31 12.21 -0.54 8.63
C PHE A 31 13.45 -1.45 8.75
N ALA A 32 14.59 -0.98 8.26
CA ALA A 32 15.86 -1.71 8.36
C ALA A 32 16.22 -2.08 9.81
N PHE A 33 15.88 -1.21 10.77
CA PHE A 33 16.15 -1.41 12.20
C PHE A 33 15.29 -2.50 12.85
N GLU A 34 14.17 -2.90 12.25
CA GLU A 34 13.31 -3.97 12.77
C GLU A 34 13.91 -5.38 12.58
N GLY A 35 15.01 -5.47 11.84
CA GLY A 35 15.83 -6.68 11.70
C GLY A 35 15.55 -7.48 10.44
N LYS A 36 16.59 -8.22 10.01
CA LYS A 36 16.58 -9.01 8.76
C LYS A 36 15.48 -10.07 8.71
N ARG A 37 15.10 -10.66 9.84
CA ARG A 37 14.03 -11.68 9.92
C ARG A 37 12.67 -11.12 9.52
N ARG A 38 12.31 -9.92 9.98
CA ARG A 38 11.04 -9.25 9.61
C ARG A 38 11.04 -8.85 8.14
N ARG A 39 12.18 -8.40 7.61
CA ARG A 39 12.34 -8.08 6.18
C ARG A 39 12.15 -9.31 5.31
N ALA A 40 12.85 -10.41 5.61
CA ALA A 40 12.69 -11.67 4.86
C ALA A 40 11.26 -12.21 4.90
N ALA A 41 10.57 -12.11 6.05
CA ALA A 41 9.17 -12.46 6.15
C ALA A 41 8.27 -11.55 5.30
N ALA A 42 8.54 -10.24 5.28
CA ALA A 42 7.79 -9.29 4.46
C ALA A 42 7.95 -9.55 2.97
N GLU A 43 9.17 -9.79 2.47
CA GLU A 43 9.41 -10.11 1.05
C GLU A 43 8.62 -11.34 0.61
N LYS A 44 8.66 -12.43 1.41
CA LYS A 44 7.86 -13.63 1.12
C LYS A 44 6.37 -13.32 1.11
N GLY A 45 5.85 -12.57 2.08
CA GLY A 45 4.44 -12.22 2.13
C GLY A 45 4.00 -11.35 0.95
N ILE A 46 4.86 -10.43 0.51
CA ILE A 46 4.63 -9.60 -0.67
C ILE A 46 4.55 -10.49 -1.90
N GLU A 47 5.49 -11.41 -2.09
CA GLU A 47 5.48 -12.35 -3.22
C GLU A 47 4.19 -13.19 -3.28
N PHE A 48 3.73 -13.73 -2.15
CA PHE A 48 2.45 -14.43 -2.08
C PHE A 48 1.26 -13.52 -2.34
N LEU A 49 1.25 -12.30 -1.79
CA LEU A 49 0.16 -11.37 -1.97
C LEU A 49 0.04 -10.89 -3.42
N THR A 50 1.16 -10.62 -4.10
CA THR A 50 1.20 -10.21 -5.51
C THR A 50 0.49 -11.22 -6.41
N GLN A 51 0.55 -12.51 -6.11
CA GLN A 51 -0.14 -13.55 -6.88
C GLN A 51 -1.66 -13.59 -6.64
N LYS A 52 -2.15 -12.94 -5.57
CA LYS A 52 -3.55 -12.99 -5.12
C LYS A 52 -4.31 -11.67 -5.27
N VAL A 53 -3.62 -10.58 -5.62
CA VAL A 53 -4.22 -9.25 -5.87
C VAL A 53 -4.16 -8.90 -7.36
N ASP A 54 -4.87 -7.85 -7.77
CA ASP A 54 -4.78 -7.29 -9.12
C ASP A 54 -3.65 -6.25 -9.22
N THR A 55 -3.53 -5.43 -8.18
CA THR A 55 -2.44 -4.46 -8.02
C THR A 55 -1.93 -4.51 -6.58
N ILE A 56 -0.61 -4.45 -6.41
CA ILE A 56 0.04 -4.30 -5.11
C ILE A 56 0.82 -2.98 -5.06
N ILE A 57 0.56 -2.19 -4.03
CA ILE A 57 1.31 -0.97 -3.73
C ILE A 57 2.21 -1.26 -2.55
N VAL A 58 3.51 -1.22 -2.80
CA VAL A 58 4.52 -1.55 -1.80
C VAL A 58 5.22 -0.28 -1.33
N ILE A 59 5.06 0.02 -0.04
CA ILE A 59 5.58 1.24 0.58
C ILE A 59 6.83 0.91 1.40
N PRO A 60 8.03 1.32 0.97
CA PRO A 60 9.25 1.08 1.74
C PRO A 60 9.34 2.04 2.93
N ASN A 61 9.17 1.54 4.17
CA ASN A 61 9.24 2.40 5.36
C ASN A 61 10.60 3.11 5.51
N ASP A 62 11.68 2.54 4.98
CA ASP A 62 13.00 3.19 4.96
C ASP A 62 13.00 4.51 4.17
N LYS A 63 12.13 4.68 3.18
CA LYS A 63 11.99 5.95 2.45
C LYS A 63 11.30 7.02 3.29
N LEU A 64 10.42 6.62 4.20
CA LEU A 64 9.77 7.54 5.12
C LEU A 64 10.78 8.21 6.04
N LEU A 65 11.81 7.48 6.49
CA LEU A 65 12.92 8.02 7.29
C LEU A 65 13.70 9.14 6.60
N GLN A 66 13.63 9.26 5.27
CA GLN A 66 14.28 10.37 4.55
C GLN A 66 13.45 11.65 4.60
N VAL A 67 12.14 11.52 4.84
CA VAL A 67 11.18 12.63 4.89
C VAL A 67 10.97 13.11 6.33
N VAL A 68 11.14 12.24 7.32
CA VAL A 68 11.08 12.62 8.75
C VAL A 68 12.42 13.10 9.28
N ASP A 69 12.36 14.11 10.15
CA ASP A 69 13.53 14.79 10.72
C ASP A 69 14.38 13.85 11.62
N LYS A 70 15.69 14.08 11.74
CA LYS A 70 16.62 13.15 12.44
C LYS A 70 16.33 12.97 13.95
N LYS A 71 15.46 13.80 14.53
CA LYS A 71 15.01 13.73 15.94
C LYS A 71 13.74 12.89 16.14
N CYS A 72 13.21 12.30 15.08
CA CYS A 72 11.95 11.55 15.08
C CYS A 72 12.02 10.32 16.01
N SER A 73 11.02 10.14 16.85
CA SER A 73 10.88 8.96 17.71
C SER A 73 10.43 7.75 16.87
N LEU A 74 10.65 6.54 17.39
CA LEU A 74 10.19 5.30 16.73
C LEU A 74 8.66 5.34 16.48
N SER A 75 7.89 5.90 17.42
CA SER A 75 6.44 6.09 17.33
C SER A 75 6.04 7.05 16.22
N ASP A 76 6.77 8.15 16.03
CA ASP A 76 6.48 9.12 14.97
C ASP A 76 6.77 8.55 13.58
N ALA A 77 7.78 7.68 13.46
CA ALA A 77 8.07 6.97 12.21
C ALA A 77 6.93 6.01 11.82
N PHE A 78 6.39 5.25 12.78
CA PHE A 78 5.20 4.42 12.54
C PHE A 78 3.97 5.25 12.19
N ARG A 79 3.74 6.36 12.90
CA ARG A 79 2.61 7.27 12.60
C ARG A 79 2.70 7.81 11.17
N THR A 80 3.90 8.17 10.72
CA THR A 80 4.12 8.62 9.34
C THR A 80 3.82 7.50 8.33
N ALA A 81 4.19 6.25 8.62
CA ALA A 81 3.86 5.11 7.77
C ALA A 81 2.35 4.89 7.65
N ASP A 82 1.63 4.98 8.78
CA ASP A 82 0.17 4.89 8.81
C ASP A 82 -0.48 6.03 8.03
N ASP A 83 0.06 7.25 8.12
CA ASP A 83 -0.48 8.40 7.38
C ASP A 83 -0.27 8.25 5.87
N VAL A 84 0.89 7.73 5.43
CA VAL A 84 1.15 7.44 4.01
C VAL A 84 0.24 6.31 3.50
N LEU A 85 0.04 5.25 4.28
CA LEU A 85 -0.95 4.21 3.98
C LEU A 85 -2.35 4.79 3.82
N ARG A 86 -2.78 5.64 4.77
CA ARG A 86 -4.08 6.31 4.73
C ARG A 86 -4.23 7.20 3.52
N GLN A 87 -3.19 7.97 3.16
CA GLN A 87 -3.19 8.81 1.97
C GLN A 87 -3.27 7.98 0.68
N GLY A 88 -2.63 6.81 0.64
CA GLY A 88 -2.76 5.86 -0.48
C GLY A 88 -4.16 5.36 -0.71
N ILE A 89 -4.80 4.89 0.37
CA ILE A 89 -6.17 4.39 0.30
C ILE A 89 -7.13 5.53 -0.02
N LYS A 90 -6.95 6.70 0.61
CA LYS A 90 -7.80 7.88 0.39
C LYS A 90 -7.69 8.38 -1.05
N GLY A 91 -6.50 8.44 -1.63
CA GLY A 91 -6.30 8.88 -3.01
C GLY A 91 -7.09 8.04 -4.01
N ILE A 92 -7.08 6.71 -3.85
CA ILE A 92 -7.84 5.80 -4.72
C ILE A 92 -9.34 5.92 -4.46
N SER A 93 -9.74 5.97 -3.19
CA SER A 93 -11.16 6.07 -2.81
C SER A 93 -11.79 7.38 -3.26
N ASP A 94 -11.09 8.51 -3.11
CA ASP A 94 -11.60 9.84 -3.46
C ASP A 94 -11.78 9.98 -4.98
N LEU A 95 -10.89 9.39 -5.79
CA LEU A 95 -11.02 9.35 -7.25
C LEU A 95 -12.28 8.60 -7.72
N ILE A 96 -12.75 7.62 -6.93
CA ILE A 96 -13.94 6.82 -7.23
C ILE A 96 -15.21 7.44 -6.64
N GLN A 97 -15.13 8.00 -5.44
CA GLN A 97 -16.31 8.43 -4.67
C GLN A 97 -16.67 9.90 -4.83
N VAL A 98 -15.69 10.79 -5.07
CA VAL A 98 -15.93 12.24 -5.12
C VAL A 98 -16.01 12.66 -6.59
N PRO A 99 -17.22 12.91 -7.13
CA PRO A 99 -17.35 13.43 -8.49
C PRO A 99 -16.69 14.80 -8.58
N GLY A 100 -15.52 14.86 -9.21
CA GLY A 100 -14.88 16.09 -9.64
C GLY A 100 -15.45 16.58 -10.98
N LEU A 101 -15.00 17.76 -11.43
CA LEU A 101 -15.31 18.26 -12.78
C LEU A 101 -14.77 17.34 -13.89
N ILE A 102 -13.70 16.60 -13.59
CA ILE A 102 -13.17 15.49 -14.41
C ILE A 102 -13.48 14.22 -13.64
N ASN A 103 -14.55 13.54 -14.01
CA ASN A 103 -14.97 12.30 -13.36
C ASN A 103 -14.27 11.13 -14.06
N LEU A 104 -13.36 10.46 -13.36
CA LEU A 104 -12.89 9.13 -13.77
C LEU A 104 -13.97 8.13 -13.36
N ASP A 105 -14.39 7.26 -14.28
CA ASP A 105 -15.36 6.24 -13.91
C ASP A 105 -14.66 5.03 -13.26
N PHE A 106 -15.42 4.21 -12.54
CA PHE A 106 -14.88 3.01 -11.91
C PHE A 106 -14.36 1.99 -12.95
N ALA A 107 -14.85 2.04 -14.20
CA ALA A 107 -14.42 1.13 -15.25
C ALA A 107 -13.01 1.46 -15.75
N ASP A 108 -12.67 2.74 -15.86
CA ASP A 108 -11.34 3.25 -16.18
C ASP A 108 -10.34 2.88 -15.10
N VAL A 109 -10.70 3.12 -13.83
CA VAL A 109 -9.85 2.74 -12.67
C VAL A 109 -9.66 1.23 -12.63
N LYS A 110 -10.74 0.45 -12.82
CA LYS A 110 -10.66 -1.01 -12.86
C LYS A 110 -9.75 -1.46 -14.01
N THR A 111 -9.88 -0.89 -15.20
CA THR A 111 -9.07 -1.27 -16.37
C THR A 111 -7.59 -0.97 -16.15
N ILE A 112 -7.27 0.18 -15.52
CA ILE A 112 -5.89 0.56 -15.23
C ILE A 112 -5.31 -0.30 -14.10
N MET A 113 -6.08 -0.69 -13.09
CA MET A 113 -5.57 -1.42 -11.90
C MET A 113 -5.75 -2.95 -11.97
N THR A 114 -6.38 -3.48 -13.01
CA THR A 114 -6.50 -4.93 -13.19
C THR A 114 -5.18 -5.50 -13.74
N GLU A 115 -4.64 -6.53 -13.08
CA GLU A 115 -3.45 -7.28 -13.49
C GLU A 115 -2.15 -6.48 -13.71
N GLN A 116 -1.99 -5.31 -13.07
CA GLN A 116 -0.75 -4.52 -13.19
C GLN A 116 0.42 -5.06 -12.37
N GLY A 117 0.15 -5.85 -11.32
CA GLY A 117 1.20 -6.27 -10.40
C GLY A 117 1.71 -5.13 -9.53
N GLU A 118 3.01 -4.81 -9.57
CA GLU A 118 3.63 -3.85 -8.64
C GLU A 118 3.44 -2.40 -9.11
N ALA A 119 2.86 -1.58 -8.23
CA ALA A 119 2.64 -0.16 -8.43
C ALA A 119 3.38 0.69 -7.39
N LEU A 120 3.75 1.92 -7.79
CA LEU A 120 4.44 2.88 -6.94
C LEU A 120 3.54 4.10 -6.67
N MET A 121 3.53 4.57 -5.43
CA MET A 121 2.76 5.74 -5.03
C MET A 121 3.68 6.92 -4.72
N GLY A 122 3.37 8.08 -5.31
CA GLY A 122 3.98 9.37 -4.99
C GLY A 122 2.93 10.34 -4.43
N ILE A 123 3.30 11.11 -3.40
CA ILE A 123 2.44 12.13 -2.79
C ILE A 123 3.20 13.46 -2.82
N GLY A 124 2.56 14.50 -3.33
CA GLY A 124 3.11 15.86 -3.37
C GLY A 124 2.07 16.87 -2.88
N VAL A 125 2.52 17.84 -2.08
CA VAL A 125 1.72 18.96 -1.61
C VAL A 125 2.48 20.24 -1.92
N GLY A 126 1.80 21.24 -2.48
CA GLY A 126 2.37 22.54 -2.79
C GLY A 126 1.35 23.63 -2.47
N GLU A 127 1.83 24.78 -2.02
CA GLU A 127 1.04 25.96 -1.70
C GLU A 127 1.70 27.17 -2.39
N GLY A 128 0.90 28.14 -2.82
CA GLY A 128 1.32 29.33 -3.56
C GLY A 128 0.34 30.47 -3.41
#